data_AF-A0A0K8Q0R1-F1
#
_entry.id   AF-A0A0K8Q0R1-F1
#
_cell.length_a   1.000
_cell.length_b   1.000
_cell.length_c   1.000
_cell.angle_alpha   90.00
_cell.angle_beta   90.00
_cell.angle_gamma   90.00
#
_symmetry.space_group_name_H-M   'P 1'
#
loop_
_entity.id
_entity.type
_entity.pdbx_description
1 polymer ?
#
loop_
_entity_poly.entity_id
_entity_poly.type
_entity_poly.pdbx_seq_one_letter_code
_entity_poly.pdbx_strand_id
1 'polypeptide(L)'
;MSTTSTPQEFELRETIEVTTPLTKKVIVLRGYINGRIKQALANVYLEDVRVEMGESTAKPTVSGATITKATNVAFEQLVLSVDGKTENVLDAILDLPEQDYEFVKEQVDLIKDALTDPKG
;
A
#
# COMPACT_ATOMS: atom_id res chain seq x y z
N MET A 1 -34.89 -19.89 13.50
CA MET A 1 -34.29 -18.56 13.27
C MET A 1 -32.85 -18.65 13.71
N SER A 2 -31.94 -18.84 12.77
CA SER A 2 -30.50 -18.93 13.06
C SER A 2 -29.83 -17.79 12.31
N THR A 3 -29.40 -16.78 13.04
CA THR A 3 -28.50 -15.75 12.54
C THR A 3 -27.11 -16.36 12.48
N THR A 4 -26.75 -16.93 11.33
CA THR A 4 -25.35 -17.29 11.07
C THR A 4 -24.64 -16.01 10.67
N SER A 5 -23.87 -15.45 11.59
CA SER A 5 -22.88 -14.41 11.29
C SER A 5 -21.89 -14.98 10.28
N THR A 6 -21.98 -14.51 9.04
CA THR A 6 -21.03 -14.82 7.97
C THR A 6 -19.64 -14.34 8.40
N PRO A 7 -18.62 -15.22 8.46
CA PRO A 7 -17.23 -14.78 8.49
C PRO A 7 -17.00 -13.95 7.23
N GLN A 8 -16.44 -12.75 7.34
CA GLN A 8 -16.18 -11.88 6.18
C GLN A 8 -15.32 -12.66 5.17
N GLU A 9 -15.97 -13.18 4.14
CA GLU A 9 -15.34 -13.87 3.04
C GLU A 9 -14.56 -12.80 2.28
N PHE A 10 -13.23 -12.85 2.37
CA PHE A 10 -12.33 -12.06 1.54
C PHE A 10 -12.50 -12.53 0.10
N GLU A 11 -13.57 -12.08 -0.56
CA GLU A 11 -13.69 -12.22 -1.99
C GLU A 11 -12.51 -11.46 -2.61
N LEU A 12 -11.68 -12.16 -3.39
CA LEU A 12 -10.63 -11.57 -4.20
C LEU A 12 -11.27 -10.67 -5.27
N ARG A 13 -11.66 -9.46 -4.86
CA ARG A 13 -12.15 -8.42 -5.76
C ARG A 13 -10.95 -7.79 -6.45
N GLU A 14 -11.07 -7.52 -7.75
CA GLU A 14 -10.01 -6.85 -8.49
C GLU A 14 -9.78 -5.43 -7.95
N THR A 15 -10.85 -4.80 -7.46
CA THR A 15 -10.84 -3.43 -6.93
C THR A 15 -11.61 -3.31 -5.62
N ILE A 16 -11.15 -2.43 -4.75
CA ILE A 16 -11.78 -2.04 -3.50
C ILE A 16 -12.05 -0.54 -3.58
N GLU A 17 -13.28 -0.13 -3.33
CA GLU A 17 -13.66 1.29 -3.25
C GLU A 17 -13.80 1.68 -1.78
N VAL A 18 -13.17 2.80 -1.40
CA VAL A 18 -13.27 3.37 -0.05
C VAL A 18 -13.54 4.86 -0.14
N THR A 19 -14.15 5.41 0.91
CA THR A 19 -14.44 6.85 0.99
C THR A 19 -13.65 7.46 2.14
N THR A 20 -12.90 8.53 1.88
CA THR A 20 -12.09 9.18 2.91
C THR A 20 -12.96 9.79 4.01
N PRO A 21 -12.52 9.75 5.28
CA PRO A 21 -13.35 10.14 6.41
C PRO A 21 -13.67 11.64 6.46
N LEU A 22 -12.73 12.52 6.06
CA LEU A 22 -12.87 13.97 6.18
C LEU A 22 -13.47 14.59 4.91
N THR A 23 -12.79 14.45 3.77
CA THR A 23 -13.20 15.11 2.52
C THR A 23 -14.24 14.34 1.71
N LYS A 24 -14.54 13.10 2.11
CA LYS A 24 -15.49 12.20 1.42
C LYS A 24 -15.09 11.88 -0.02
N LYS A 25 -13.78 11.92 -0.30
CA LYS A 25 -13.24 11.54 -1.61
C LYS A 25 -13.35 10.04 -1.81
N VAL A 26 -13.65 9.62 -3.04
CA VAL A 26 -13.73 8.21 -3.39
C VAL A 26 -12.37 7.75 -3.90
N ILE A 27 -11.81 6.73 -3.25
CA ILE A 27 -10.52 6.14 -3.61
C ILE A 27 -10.78 4.72 -4.09
N VAL A 28 -10.31 4.41 -5.30
CA VAL A 28 -10.36 3.06 -5.84
C VAL A 28 -8.97 2.44 -5.73
N LEU A 29 -8.86 1.35 -4.99
CA LEU A 29 -7.64 0.59 -4.80
C LEU A 29 -7.71 -0.74 -5.56
N ARG A 30 -6.57 -1.33 -5.88
CA ARG A 30 -6.47 -2.75 -6.24
C ARG A 30 -6.80 -3.61 -5.03
N GLY A 31 -7.50 -4.72 -5.24
CA GLY A 31 -7.78 -5.66 -4.14
C GLY A 31 -6.65 -6.64 -3.83
N TYR A 32 -5.57 -6.66 -4.64
CA TYR A 32 -4.43 -7.56 -4.42
C TYR A 32 -3.12 -7.02 -5.01
N ILE A 33 -2.00 -7.49 -4.46
CA ILE A 33 -0.65 -7.32 -5.03
C ILE A 33 -0.36 -8.46 -6.00
N ASN A 34 0.06 -8.11 -7.21
CA ASN A 34 0.59 -9.09 -8.17
C ASN A 34 2.13 -9.09 -8.16
N GLY A 35 2.73 -10.03 -8.90
CA GLY A 35 4.19 -10.16 -8.98
C GLY A 35 4.92 -8.89 -9.47
N ARG A 36 4.29 -8.09 -10.33
CA ARG A 36 4.88 -6.84 -10.84
C ARG A 36 4.97 -5.79 -9.73
N ILE A 37 3.91 -5.66 -8.93
CA ILE A 37 3.86 -4.73 -7.79
C ILE A 37 4.88 -5.16 -6.74
N LYS A 38 4.96 -6.47 -6.43
CA LYS A 38 5.95 -7.02 -5.50
C LYS A 38 7.39 -6.75 -5.95
N GLN A 39 7.68 -6.92 -7.24
CA GLN A 39 9.00 -6.62 -7.80
C GLN A 39 9.32 -5.11 -7.73
N ALA A 40 8.36 -4.24 -8.07
CA ALA A 40 8.55 -2.80 -7.99
C ALA A 40 8.91 -2.35 -6.57
N LEU A 41 8.20 -2.85 -5.56
CA LEU A 41 8.48 -2.55 -4.16
C LEU A 41 9.84 -3.13 -3.72
N ALA A 42 10.15 -4.38 -4.08
CA ALA A 42 11.42 -5.01 -3.74
C ALA A 42 12.62 -4.25 -4.33
N ASN A 43 12.50 -3.75 -5.56
CA ASN A 43 13.57 -2.98 -6.21
C ASN A 43 13.88 -1.69 -5.44
N VAL A 44 12.88 -0.99 -4.92
CA VAL A 44 13.10 0.22 -4.11
C VAL A 44 13.97 -0.09 -2.89
N TYR A 45 13.69 -1.19 -2.19
CA TYR A 45 14.50 -1.59 -1.04
C TYR A 45 15.91 -2.02 -1.44
N LEU A 46 16.05 -2.77 -2.54
CA LEU A 46 17.34 -3.26 -3.03
C LEU A 46 18.27 -2.14 -3.52
N GLU A 47 17.73 -1.07 -4.10
CA GLU A 47 18.50 0.09 -4.56
C GLU A 47 19.26 0.80 -3.43
N ASP A 48 18.77 0.72 -2.20
CA ASP A 48 19.38 1.38 -1.04
C ASP A 48 20.18 0.42 -0.14
N VAL A 49 20.25 -0.88 -0.50
CA VAL A 49 21.12 -1.83 0.22
C VAL A 49 22.57 -1.50 -0.11
N ARG A 50 23.17 -0.65 0.72
CA ARG A 50 24.62 -0.46 0.76
C ARG A 50 25.23 -1.62 1.53
N VAL A 51 25.98 -2.47 0.84
CA VAL A 51 26.83 -3.48 1.50
C VAL A 51 28.09 -2.78 1.99
N GLU A 52 28.06 -2.29 3.23
CA GLU A 52 29.28 -1.83 3.90
C GLU A 52 30.14 -3.06 4.26
N MET A 53 31.18 -3.32 3.47
CA MET A 53 32.20 -4.31 3.82
C MET A 53 33.13 -3.73 4.89
N GLY A 54 32.74 -3.89 6.14
CA GLY A 54 33.57 -3.68 7.34
C GLY A 54 33.38 -4.87 8.28
N GLU A 55 34.45 -5.31 8.92
CA GLU A 55 34.53 -6.57 9.68
C GLU A 55 33.33 -6.80 10.63
N SER A 56 32.69 -7.95 10.43
CA SER A 56 31.65 -8.57 11.28
C SER A 56 30.30 -7.84 11.35
N THR A 57 29.33 -8.41 10.63
CA THR A 57 27.88 -8.08 10.64
C THR A 57 27.50 -6.77 9.94
N ALA A 58 27.39 -6.83 8.61
CA ALA A 58 26.63 -5.84 7.85
C ALA A 58 25.16 -5.87 8.33
N LYS A 59 24.74 -4.86 9.08
CA LYS A 59 23.33 -4.61 9.35
C LYS A 59 22.79 -3.79 8.18
N PRO A 60 21.84 -4.32 7.38
CA PRO A 60 21.19 -3.49 6.38
C PRO A 60 20.49 -2.33 7.10
N THR A 61 20.91 -1.11 6.81
CA THR A 61 20.21 0.10 7.23
C THR A 61 19.37 0.57 6.07
N VAL A 62 18.06 0.67 6.27
CA VAL A 62 17.14 1.25 5.28
C VAL A 62 17.03 2.73 5.60
N SER A 63 17.33 3.60 4.65
CA SER A 63 17.20 5.03 4.88
C SER A 63 15.72 5.45 4.94
N GLY A 64 15.40 6.52 5.68
CA GLY A 64 14.04 7.08 5.70
C GLY A 64 13.56 7.49 4.30
N ALA A 65 14.46 7.92 3.43
CA ALA A 65 14.16 8.24 2.03
C ALA A 65 13.65 7.01 1.25
N THR A 66 14.21 5.83 1.51
CA THR A 66 13.77 4.56 0.91
C THR A 66 12.40 4.14 1.38
N ILE A 67 12.09 4.37 2.66
CA ILE A 67 10.74 4.13 3.19
C ILE A 67 9.73 5.03 2.47
N THR A 68 10.01 6.33 2.36
CA THR A 68 9.15 7.27 1.61
C THR A 68 8.99 6.85 0.15
N LYS A 69 10.08 6.49 -0.52
CA LYS A 69 10.03 6.03 -1.92
C LYS A 69 9.18 4.76 -2.07
N ALA A 70 9.32 3.80 -1.15
CA ALA A 70 8.54 2.56 -1.19
C ALA A 70 7.05 2.83 -0.98
N THR A 71 6.70 3.75 -0.07
CA THR A 71 5.32 4.20 0.14
C THR A 71 4.75 4.86 -1.12
N ASN A 72 5.51 5.74 -1.78
CA ASN A 72 5.07 6.38 -3.02
C ASN A 72 4.84 5.36 -4.14
N VAL A 73 5.75 4.40 -4.31
CA VAL A 73 5.56 3.30 -5.28
C VAL A 73 4.34 2.45 -4.91
N ALA A 74 4.08 2.20 -3.63
CA ALA A 74 2.88 1.49 -3.21
C ALA A 74 1.61 2.25 -3.63
N PHE A 75 1.56 3.57 -3.44
CA PHE A 75 0.44 4.39 -3.88
C PHE A 75 0.24 4.34 -5.40
N GLU A 76 1.30 4.54 -6.18
CA GLU A 76 1.23 4.50 -7.65
C GLU A 76 0.75 3.16 -8.20
N GLN A 77 1.10 2.06 -7.52
CA GLN A 77 0.76 0.72 -7.98
C GLN A 77 -0.62 0.26 -7.51
N LEU A 78 -1.02 0.64 -6.29
CA LEU A 78 -2.21 0.11 -5.62
C LEU A 78 -3.41 1.05 -5.70
N VAL A 79 -3.22 2.35 -5.84
CA VAL A 79 -4.34 3.28 -6.01
C VAL A 79 -4.60 3.49 -7.50
N LEU A 80 -5.81 3.17 -7.93
CA LEU A 80 -6.25 3.26 -9.32
C LEU A 80 -6.86 4.63 -9.64
N SER A 81 -7.59 5.22 -8.69
CA SER A 81 -8.15 6.55 -8.87
C SER A 81 -8.46 7.27 -7.55
N VAL A 82 -8.53 8.59 -7.65
CA VAL A 82 -8.99 9.53 -6.61
C VAL A 82 -10.10 10.39 -7.21
N ASP A 83 -11.33 10.29 -6.70
CA ASP A 83 -12.54 10.92 -7.27
C ASP A 83 -12.72 10.66 -8.77
N GLY A 84 -12.42 9.43 -9.20
CA GLY A 84 -12.50 9.03 -10.61
C GLY A 84 -11.35 9.55 -11.48
N LYS A 85 -10.40 10.33 -10.95
CA LYS A 85 -9.19 10.73 -11.66
C LYS A 85 -8.14 9.62 -11.58
N THR A 86 -7.66 9.17 -12.74
CA THR A 86 -6.64 8.12 -12.87
C THR A 86 -5.24 8.65 -13.18
N GLU A 87 -5.11 9.97 -13.35
CA GLU A 87 -3.85 10.65 -13.65
C GLU A 87 -3.34 11.37 -12.40
N ASN A 88 -2.01 11.43 -12.23
CA ASN A 88 -1.35 12.08 -11.09
C ASN A 88 -1.91 11.64 -9.73
N VAL A 89 -2.22 10.34 -9.61
CA VAL A 89 -2.84 9.74 -8.42
C VAL A 89 -1.97 9.93 -7.18
N LEU A 90 -0.65 9.82 -7.32
CA LEU A 90 0.28 10.04 -6.21
C LEU A 90 0.15 11.46 -5.66
N ASP A 91 0.23 12.49 -6.51
CA ASP A 91 0.08 13.89 -6.09
C ASP A 91 -1.30 14.13 -5.46
N ALA A 92 -2.35 13.56 -6.05
CA ALA A 92 -3.71 13.66 -5.51
C ALA A 92 -3.87 13.04 -4.11
N ILE A 93 -3.07 12.02 -3.77
CA ILE A 93 -3.02 11.43 -2.43
C ILE A 93 -2.18 12.30 -1.49
N LEU A 94 -1.02 12.79 -1.95
CA LEU A 94 -0.12 13.62 -1.15
C LEU A 94 -0.72 14.99 -0.81
N ASP A 95 -1.62 15.49 -1.64
CA ASP A 95 -2.38 16.73 -1.43
C ASP A 95 -3.62 16.55 -0.52
N LEU A 96 -3.89 15.32 -0.04
CA LEU A 96 -4.99 15.09 0.90
C LEU A 96 -4.69 15.70 2.28
N PRO A 97 -5.72 16.11 3.03
CA PRO A 97 -5.55 16.39 4.45
C PRO A 97 -4.96 15.18 5.18
N GLU A 98 -4.13 15.43 6.19
CA GLU A 98 -3.38 14.40 6.93
C GLU A 98 -4.25 13.20 7.35
N GLN A 99 -5.45 13.44 7.89
CA GLN A 99 -6.37 12.37 8.30
C GLN A 99 -6.82 11.46 7.14
N ASP A 100 -7.05 12.04 5.96
CA ASP A 100 -7.45 11.28 4.78
C ASP A 100 -6.24 10.58 4.15
N TYR A 101 -5.06 11.21 4.17
CA TYR A 101 -3.81 10.61 3.74
C TYR A 101 -3.48 9.36 4.57
N GLU A 102 -3.52 9.46 5.91
CA GLU A 102 -3.25 8.34 6.81
C GLU A 102 -4.27 7.21 6.61
N PHE A 103 -5.55 7.54 6.41
CA PHE A 103 -6.57 6.55 6.08
C PHE A 103 -6.24 5.79 4.79
N VAL A 104 -5.86 6.49 3.72
CA VAL A 104 -5.48 5.85 2.44
C VAL A 104 -4.22 4.99 2.62
N LYS A 105 -3.23 5.49 3.36
CA LYS A 105 -2.01 4.75 3.69
C LYS A 105 -2.33 3.44 4.42
N GLU A 106 -3.20 3.47 5.42
CA GLU A 106 -3.65 2.28 6.15
C GLU A 106 -4.33 1.27 5.23
N GLN A 107 -5.22 1.71 4.32
CA GLN A 107 -5.86 0.80 3.35
C GLN A 107 -4.84 0.14 2.43
N VAL A 108 -3.84 0.90 1.96
CA VAL A 108 -2.74 0.36 1.14
C VAL A 108 -1.89 -0.63 1.92
N ASP A 109 -1.57 -0.32 3.19
CA ASP A 109 -0.81 -1.21 4.07
C ASP A 109 -1.59 -2.50 4.36
N LEU A 110 -2.91 -2.45 4.55
CA LEU A 110 -3.75 -3.64 4.70
C LEU A 110 -3.68 -4.57 3.48
N ILE A 111 -3.72 -4.02 2.26
CA ILE A 111 -3.60 -4.81 1.02
C ILE A 111 -2.20 -5.43 0.91
N LYS A 112 -1.17 -4.73 1.38
CA LYS A 112 0.20 -5.24 1.43
C LYS A 112 0.36 -6.38 2.43
N ASP A 113 -0.19 -6.20 3.63
CA ASP A 113 0.01 -7.09 4.76
C ASP A 113 -0.88 -8.33 4.71
N ALA A 114 -2.08 -8.21 4.14
CA ALA A 114 -3.01 -9.33 3.91
C ALA A 114 -2.42 -10.46 3.05
N LEU A 115 -1.26 -10.23 2.41
CA LEU A 115 -0.53 -11.23 1.62
C LEU A 115 0.76 -11.73 2.30
N THR A 116 1.20 -11.11 3.40
CA THR A 116 2.36 -11.57 4.19
C THR A 116 2.01 -12.43 5.40
N ASP A 117 0.74 -12.44 5.82
CA ASP A 117 0.24 -13.34 6.85
C ASP A 117 -0.88 -14.22 6.28
N PRO A 118 -0.56 -15.39 5.68
CA PRO A 118 -1.54 -16.43 5.49
C PRO A 118 -1.83 -17.01 6.89
N LYS A 119 -2.67 -16.35 7.69
CA LYS A 119 -3.23 -16.99 8.88
C LYS A 119 -4.13 -18.13 8.43
N GLY A 120 -3.51 -19.31 8.32
CA GLY A 120 -4.05 -20.55 8.87
C GLY A 120 -3.54 -20.72 10.29
#